data_AF-A0A355X4H4-F1
#
_entry.id   AF-A0A355X4H4-F1
#
_cell.length_a   1.000
_cell.length_b   1.000
_cell.length_c   1.000
_cell.angle_alpha   90.00
_cell.angle_beta   90.00
_cell.angle_gamma   90.00
#
_symmetry.space_group_name_H-M   'P 1'
#
loop_
_entity.id
_entity.type
_entity.pdbx_description
1 polymer ?
#
loop_
_entity_poly.entity_id
_entity_poly.type
_entity_poly.pdbx_seq_one_letter_code
_entity_poly.pdbx_strand_id
1 'polypeptide(L)'
;SFPKGLKAFSLKAANLVNPMIKQPVPLENFNVRNAALIKQNVSIPVITVGGIHRLDDMEYIVGSGMADCVSMCRPFICEPNLVTKLMNGSQRQAKCIMCNYCGLVIEKENTKCLYGKINSSD
;
A
#
# COMPACT_ATOMS: atom_id res chain seq x y z
N SER A 1 -5.96 27.71 -7.01
CA SER A 1 -4.49 27.59 -7.12
C SER A 1 -3.87 28.78 -6.42
N PHE A 2 -3.03 28.59 -5.40
CA PHE A 2 -2.43 29.70 -4.65
C PHE A 2 -1.50 30.55 -5.55
N PRO A 3 -1.39 31.88 -5.33
CA PRO A 3 -0.39 32.71 -6.00
C PRO A 3 1.02 32.15 -5.77
N LYS A 4 1.88 32.17 -6.81
CA LYS A 4 3.20 31.50 -6.78
C LYS A 4 4.06 31.87 -5.55
N GLY A 5 4.03 33.14 -5.11
CA GLY A 5 4.73 33.60 -3.91
C GLY A 5 4.10 33.16 -2.59
N LEU A 6 2.77 32.98 -2.56
CA LEU A 6 2.05 32.52 -1.37
C LEU A 6 2.27 31.02 -1.13
N LYS A 7 2.48 30.24 -2.20
CA LYS A 7 2.64 28.78 -2.14
C LYS A 7 3.77 28.34 -1.20
N ALA A 8 4.92 29.03 -1.20
CA ALA A 8 6.05 28.70 -0.33
C ALA A 8 5.76 28.97 1.15
N PHE A 9 5.09 30.10 1.43
CA PHE A 9 4.64 30.46 2.77
C PHE A 9 3.57 29.48 3.28
N SER A 10 2.56 29.19 2.46
CA SER A 10 1.51 28.21 2.77
C SER A 10 2.07 26.82 3.05
N LEU A 11 3.09 26.38 2.30
CA LEU A 11 3.72 25.07 2.52
C LEU A 11 4.52 25.03 3.82
N LYS A 12 5.27 26.10 4.15
CA LYS A 12 5.95 26.23 5.45
C LYS A 12 4.97 26.22 6.62
N ALA A 13 3.89 27.00 6.52
CA ALA A 13 2.84 27.03 7.53
C ALA A 13 2.18 25.66 7.69
N ALA A 14 1.85 24.99 6.57
CA ALA A 14 1.31 23.64 6.58
C ALA A 14 2.25 22.66 7.28
N ASN A 15 3.55 22.68 6.99
CA ASN A 15 4.53 21.82 7.64
C ASN A 15 4.67 22.07 9.15
N LEU A 16 4.46 23.31 9.61
CA LEU A 16 4.49 23.65 11.03
C LEU A 16 3.27 23.11 11.78
N VAL A 17 2.08 23.14 11.14
CA VAL A 17 0.84 22.66 11.75
C VAL A 17 0.59 21.17 11.53
N ASN A 18 1.20 20.55 10.51
CA ASN A 18 0.97 19.15 10.14
C ASN A 18 1.19 18.17 11.31
N PRO A 19 2.24 18.32 12.16
CA PRO A 19 2.43 17.48 13.34
C PRO A 19 1.31 17.60 14.39
N MET A 20 0.57 18.71 14.40
CA MET A 20 -0.55 18.94 15.31
C MET A 20 -1.85 18.29 14.80
N ILE A 21 -1.88 17.84 13.54
CA ILE A 21 -3.03 17.21 12.91
C ILE A 21 -2.80 15.69 12.92
N LYS A 22 -3.59 14.97 13.72
CA LYS A 22 -3.54 13.51 13.78
C LYS A 22 -3.85 12.93 12.40
N GLN A 23 -2.83 12.45 11.71
CA GLN A 23 -3.00 11.77 10.43
C GLN A 23 -3.55 10.35 10.66
N PRO A 24 -4.45 9.86 9.81
CA PRO A 24 -4.88 8.47 9.87
C PRO A 24 -3.68 7.56 9.58
N VAL A 25 -3.42 6.63 10.49
CA VAL A 25 -2.37 5.62 10.31
C VAL A 25 -2.91 4.56 9.34
N PRO A 26 -2.12 4.13 8.34
CA PRO A 26 -2.52 3.04 7.48
C PRO A 26 -2.86 1.77 8.27
N LEU A 27 -3.94 1.10 7.89
CA LEU A 27 -4.33 -0.18 8.47
C LEU A 27 -3.68 -1.32 7.68
N GLU A 28 -3.05 -2.24 8.40
CA GLU A 28 -2.39 -3.42 7.88
C GLU A 28 -3.17 -4.68 8.26
N ASN A 29 -3.12 -5.69 7.39
CA ASN A 29 -3.74 -7.01 7.55
C ASN A 29 -5.21 -7.01 8.02
N PHE A 30 -5.96 -5.92 7.79
CA PHE A 30 -7.23 -5.68 8.49
C PHE A 30 -8.37 -6.63 8.08
N ASN A 31 -8.28 -7.28 6.93
CA ASN A 31 -9.24 -8.29 6.49
C ASN A 31 -8.80 -9.74 6.73
N VAL A 32 -7.56 -9.98 7.18
CA VAL A 32 -6.97 -11.32 7.26
C VAL A 32 -7.80 -12.24 8.18
N ARG A 33 -8.25 -11.72 9.32
CA ARG A 33 -9.14 -12.46 10.23
C ARG A 33 -10.46 -12.85 9.58
N ASN A 34 -11.07 -11.95 8.81
CA ASN A 34 -12.33 -12.21 8.13
C ASN A 34 -12.13 -13.23 7.00
N ALA A 35 -11.02 -13.14 6.25
CA ALA A 35 -10.67 -14.11 5.23
C ALA A 35 -10.50 -15.52 5.82
N ALA A 36 -9.86 -15.65 6.99
CA ALA A 36 -9.71 -16.93 7.67
C ALA A 36 -11.05 -17.55 8.07
N LEU A 37 -11.98 -16.75 8.60
CA LEU A 37 -13.34 -17.20 8.92
C LEU A 37 -14.09 -17.66 7.67
N ILE A 38 -13.96 -16.94 6.54
CA ILE A 38 -14.56 -17.33 5.27
C ILE A 38 -13.94 -18.65 4.79
N LYS A 39 -12.62 -18.78 4.81
CA LYS A 39 -11.88 -19.96 4.37
C LYS A 39 -12.29 -21.23 5.11
N GLN A 40 -12.61 -21.14 6.40
CA GLN A 40 -13.12 -22.26 7.19
C GLN A 40 -14.49 -22.79 6.73
N ASN A 41 -15.26 -21.99 5.99
CA ASN A 41 -16.64 -22.29 5.61
C ASN A 41 -16.82 -22.53 4.10
N VAL A 42 -15.76 -22.49 3.30
CA VAL A 42 -15.83 -22.66 1.85
C VAL A 42 -14.77 -23.64 1.36
N SER A 43 -15.10 -24.42 0.32
CA SER A 43 -14.17 -25.36 -0.33
C SER A 43 -13.37 -24.73 -1.47
N ILE A 44 -13.76 -23.54 -1.93
CA ILE A 44 -13.05 -22.80 -2.99
C ILE A 44 -11.86 -22.01 -2.42
N PRO A 45 -10.86 -21.67 -3.26
CA PRO A 45 -9.76 -20.80 -2.84
C PRO A 45 -10.23 -19.41 -2.41
N VAL A 46 -9.63 -18.88 -1.33
CA VAL A 46 -9.85 -17.54 -0.77
C VAL A 46 -8.57 -16.73 -0.94
N ILE A 47 -8.71 -15.55 -1.56
CA ILE A 47 -7.63 -14.59 -1.77
C ILE A 47 -7.92 -13.36 -0.91
N THR A 48 -7.00 -12.97 -0.02
CA THR A 48 -7.22 -11.85 0.91
C THR A 48 -6.49 -10.57 0.49
N VAL A 49 -7.16 -9.42 0.64
CA VAL A 49 -6.58 -8.07 0.50
C VAL A 49 -6.73 -7.35 1.83
N GLY A 50 -5.80 -6.47 2.23
CA GLY A 50 -6.01 -5.75 3.48
C GLY A 50 -4.84 -4.91 3.97
N GLY A 51 -4.13 -4.21 3.07
CA GLY A 51 -2.90 -3.50 3.45
C GLY A 51 -1.68 -4.42 3.62
N ILE A 52 -1.75 -5.64 3.09
CA ILE A 52 -0.65 -6.60 3.08
C ILE A 52 0.46 -6.07 2.17
N HIS A 53 1.65 -5.89 2.72
CA HIS A 53 2.80 -5.36 1.96
C HIS A 53 4.17 -5.77 2.53
N ARG A 54 4.21 -6.57 3.59
CA ARG A 54 5.42 -7.16 4.19
C ARG A 54 5.48 -8.65 3.86
N LEU A 55 6.64 -9.16 3.46
CA LEU A 55 6.84 -10.56 3.11
C LEU A 55 6.49 -11.49 4.27
N ASP A 56 6.90 -11.13 5.49
CA ASP A 56 6.60 -11.90 6.71
C ASP A 56 5.09 -12.13 6.88
N ASP A 57 4.27 -11.11 6.59
CA ASP A 57 2.81 -11.23 6.66
C ASP A 57 2.28 -12.15 5.56
N MET A 58 2.82 -12.05 4.34
CA MET A 58 2.42 -12.90 3.22
C MET A 58 2.71 -14.38 3.53
N GLU A 59 3.92 -14.66 4.01
CA GLU A 59 4.37 -16.00 4.43
C GLU A 59 3.52 -16.54 5.56
N TYR A 60 3.23 -15.72 6.58
CA TYR A 60 2.38 -16.11 7.69
C TYR A 60 0.95 -16.42 7.25
N ILE A 61 0.32 -15.53 6.47
CA ILE A 61 -1.08 -15.66 6.04
C ILE A 61 -1.28 -16.95 5.23
N VAL A 62 -0.39 -17.20 4.26
CA VAL A 62 -0.48 -18.38 3.39
C VAL A 62 -0.04 -19.64 4.15
N GLY A 63 1.09 -19.58 4.87
CA GLY A 63 1.65 -20.72 5.59
C GLY A 63 0.78 -21.22 6.76
N SER A 64 -0.03 -20.35 7.36
CA SER A 64 -1.00 -20.71 8.41
C SER A 64 -2.36 -21.14 7.88
N GLY A 65 -2.59 -21.09 6.57
CA GLY A 65 -3.88 -21.43 5.95
C GLY A 65 -5.00 -20.42 6.19
N MET A 66 -4.68 -19.18 6.61
CA MET A 66 -5.68 -18.11 6.78
C MET A 66 -6.26 -17.64 5.44
N ALA A 67 -5.50 -17.76 4.35
CA ALA A 67 -5.95 -17.60 2.98
C ALA A 67 -5.04 -18.44 2.05
N ASP A 68 -5.53 -18.78 0.86
CA ASP A 68 -4.71 -19.52 -0.11
C ASP A 68 -3.72 -18.59 -0.83
N CYS A 69 -4.11 -17.34 -1.04
CA CYS A 69 -3.27 -16.31 -1.62
C CYS A 69 -3.51 -14.96 -0.93
N VAL A 70 -2.53 -14.06 -1.07
CA VAL A 70 -2.66 -12.64 -0.75
C VAL A 70 -2.77 -11.84 -2.04
N SER A 71 -3.51 -10.74 -2.00
CA SER A 71 -3.65 -9.82 -3.12
C SER A 71 -3.20 -8.41 -2.73
N MET A 72 -2.50 -7.78 -3.66
CA MET A 72 -1.89 -6.47 -3.53
C MET A 72 -2.22 -5.65 -4.76
N CYS A 73 -2.51 -4.35 -4.58
CA CYS A 73 -2.75 -3.42 -5.69
C CYS A 73 -1.74 -2.26 -5.62
N ARG A 74 -1.84 -1.44 -4.57
CA ARG A 74 -0.97 -0.25 -4.37
C ARG A 74 0.54 -0.59 -4.34
N PRO A 75 0.99 -1.73 -3.77
CA PRO A 75 2.38 -2.17 -3.89
C PRO A 75 2.85 -2.32 -5.34
N PHE A 76 2.04 -2.88 -6.24
CA PHE A 76 2.42 -3.06 -7.64
C PHE A 76 2.33 -1.78 -8.47
N ILE A 77 1.45 -0.84 -8.10
CA ILE A 77 1.45 0.52 -8.68
C ILE A 77 2.74 1.26 -8.32
N CYS A 78 3.24 1.06 -7.10
CA CYS A 78 4.48 1.64 -6.62
C CYS A 78 5.70 0.93 -7.24
N GLU A 79 5.72 -0.40 -7.24
CA GLU A 79 6.85 -1.24 -7.61
C GLU A 79 6.40 -2.40 -8.51
N PRO A 80 6.40 -2.23 -9.84
CA PRO A 80 6.00 -3.29 -10.77
C PRO A 80 6.86 -4.56 -10.69
N ASN A 81 8.13 -4.44 -10.27
CA ASN A 81 9.08 -5.54 -10.09
C ASN A 81 9.14 -6.09 -8.65
N LEU A 82 8.17 -5.73 -7.78
CA LEU A 82 8.16 -6.14 -6.37
C LEU A 82 8.33 -7.66 -6.20
N VAL A 83 7.66 -8.47 -7.02
CA VAL A 83 7.73 -9.94 -6.92
C VAL A 83 9.18 -10.44 -7.04
N THR A 84 9.93 -9.94 -8.04
CA THR A 84 11.33 -10.31 -8.22
C THR A 84 12.19 -9.96 -7.01
N LYS A 85 11.97 -8.77 -6.42
CA LYS A 85 12.70 -8.31 -5.23
C LYS A 85 12.38 -9.13 -3.98
N LEU A 86 11.11 -9.54 -3.82
CA LEU A 86 10.72 -10.42 -2.74
C LEU A 86 11.34 -11.81 -2.91
N MET A 87 11.30 -12.37 -4.14
CA MET A 87 11.83 -13.70 -4.45
C MET A 87 13.34 -13.80 -4.28
N ASN A 88 14.11 -12.78 -4.64
CA ASN A 88 15.56 -12.78 -4.52
C ASN A 88 16.07 -12.25 -3.16
N GLY A 89 15.15 -11.85 -2.28
CA GLY A 89 15.47 -11.35 -0.94
C GLY A 89 16.06 -9.93 -0.89
N SER A 90 16.09 -9.18 -2.00
CA SER A 90 16.59 -7.80 -2.00
C SER A 90 15.67 -6.83 -1.26
N GLN A 91 14.41 -7.21 -1.05
CA GLN A 91 13.42 -6.44 -0.30
C GLN A 91 12.50 -7.38 0.48
N ARG A 92 12.09 -6.98 1.69
CA ARG A 92 11.10 -7.71 2.51
C ARG A 92 9.78 -6.95 2.69
N GLN A 93 9.68 -5.72 2.21
CA GLN A 93 8.51 -4.86 2.37
C GLN A 93 8.37 -3.91 1.18
N ALA A 94 7.17 -3.76 0.64
CA ALA A 94 6.93 -2.81 -0.44
C ALA A 94 7.12 -1.35 0.02
N LYS A 95 7.61 -0.49 -0.88
CA LYS A 95 7.81 0.95 -0.66
C LYS A 95 6.50 1.75 -0.57
N CYS A 96 5.36 1.12 -0.87
CA CYS A 96 4.08 1.79 -0.83
C CYS A 96 3.73 2.26 0.60
N ILE A 97 3.64 3.57 0.81
CA ILE A 97 3.26 4.17 2.09
C ILE A 97 1.75 4.29 2.33
N MET A 98 0.94 3.64 1.48
CA MET A 98 -0.52 3.60 1.65
C MET A 98 -1.22 4.98 1.71
N CYS A 99 -0.66 5.99 1.03
CA CYS A 99 -1.17 7.38 1.03
C CYS A 99 -2.48 7.62 0.27
N ASN A 100 -3.02 6.59 -0.40
CA ASN A 100 -4.21 6.65 -1.27
C ASN A 100 -4.17 7.65 -2.44
N TYR A 101 -3.02 8.30 -2.73
CA TYR A 101 -2.89 9.22 -3.86
C TYR A 101 -3.30 8.57 -5.20
N CYS A 102 -2.90 7.31 -5.44
CA CYS A 102 -3.27 6.57 -6.64
C CYS A 102 -4.80 6.41 -6.79
N GLY A 103 -5.52 6.28 -5.68
CA GLY A 103 -6.99 6.22 -5.68
C GLY A 103 -7.65 7.58 -5.85
N LEU A 104 -7.05 8.64 -5.33
CA LEU A 104 -7.55 10.02 -5.53
C LEU A 104 -7.39 10.50 -6.98
N VAL A 105 -6.36 10.01 -7.66
CA VAL A 105 -6.00 10.47 -9.01
C VAL A 105 -6.80 9.78 -10.10
N ILE A 106 -7.23 8.53 -9.90
CA ILE A 106 -7.91 7.73 -10.93
C ILE A 106 -9.19 8.37 -11.48
N GLU A 107 -9.85 9.21 -10.69
CA GLU A 107 -11.06 9.94 -11.09
C GLU A 107 -10.78 11.12 -12.04
N LYS A 108 -9.52 11.56 -12.15
CA LYS A 108 -9.14 12.79 -12.88
C LYS A 108 -8.15 12.57 -14.01
N GLU A 109 -7.26 11.59 -13.87
CA GLU A 109 -6.21 11.30 -14.84
C GLU A 109 -5.70 9.86 -14.67
N ASN A 110 -4.73 9.46 -15.48
CA ASN A 110 -4.14 8.11 -15.40
C ASN A 110 -3.56 7.84 -14.01
N THR A 111 -3.87 6.65 -13.48
CA THR A 111 -3.38 6.17 -12.19
C THR A 111 -1.86 6.29 -12.09
N LYS A 112 -1.37 6.92 -11.03
CA LYS A 112 0.06 7.06 -10.72
C LYS A 112 0.30 6.98 -9.22
N CYS A 113 1.49 6.49 -8.86
CA CYS A 113 1.98 6.54 -7.48
C CYS A 113 2.30 7.99 -7.08
N LEU A 114 2.26 8.29 -5.77
CA LEU A 114 2.72 9.57 -5.22
C LEU A 114 4.19 9.83 -5.59
N TYR A 115 5.01 8.78 -5.61
CA TYR A 115 6.41 8.85 -5.98
C TYR A 115 6.65 9.02 -7.49
N GLY A 116 5.61 9.00 -8.32
CA GLY A 116 5.73 9.11 -9.78
C GLY A 116 6.26 7.82 -10.41
N LYS A 117 7.21 7.94 -11.35
CA LYS A 117 7.91 6.80 -11.96
C LYS A 117 9.04 6.37 -11.03
N ILE A 118 8.90 5.20 -10.41
CA ILE A 118 9.98 4.57 -9.65
C ILE A 118 10.85 3.81 -10.65
N ASN A 119 12.17 4.05 -10.64
CA ASN A 119 13.08 3.34 -11.54
C ASN A 119 13.11 1.86 -11.15
N SER A 120 13.12 0.95 -12.13
CA SER A 120 13.19 -0.49 -11.90
C SER A 120 14.51 -0.95 -11.26
N SER A 121 15.52 -0.07 -11.22
CA SER A 121 16.81 -0.28 -10.57
C SER A 121 16.83 0.05 -9.07
N ASP A 122 15.81 0.76 -8.56
CA ASP A 122 15.59 1.02 -7.13
C ASP A 122 14.65 -0.04 -6.56
#